data_AF-A0A8S9I6C2-F1
#
_entry.id   AF-A0A8S9I6C2-F1
#
_cell.length_a   1.000
_cell.length_b   1.000
_cell.length_c   1.000
_cell.angle_alpha   90.00
_cell.angle_beta   90.00
_cell.angle_gamma   90.00
#
_symmetry.space_group_name_H-M   'P 1'
#
loop_
_entity.id
_entity.type
_entity.pdbx_description
1 polymer ?
#
loop_
_entity_poly.entity_id
_entity_poly.type
_entity_poly.pdbx_seq_one_letter_code
_entity_poly.pdbx_strand_id
1 'polypeptide(L)'
;MVKTFEQKDKASVLTIAKDHLTSLQGDISKLLERNRELEARLAGEREMENFLQADERFNVRIIHIPESTSRERVLDLRIAHRGDNIGADDLIIRLLEFLKQINNVSLVSIDGKTRAREDGVTSVVLVSLRLKIEGECDESAFQEAIRRVVADLAH
;
A
#
# COMPACT_ATOMS: atom_id res chain seq x y z
N MET A 1 30.72 -0.63 -66.87
CA MET A 1 31.02 -1.07 -65.49
C MET A 1 30.18 -0.20 -64.55
N VAL A 2 28.93 -0.59 -64.28
CA VAL A 2 28.02 0.20 -63.44
C VAL A 2 28.18 -0.30 -62.01
N LYS A 3 28.88 0.47 -61.17
CA LYS A 3 29.13 0.11 -59.77
C LYS A 3 27.97 0.61 -58.91
N THR A 4 27.28 -0.36 -58.35
CA THR A 4 26.24 -0.35 -57.31
C THR A 4 26.59 0.55 -56.12
N PHE A 5 25.89 1.69 -55.98
CA PHE A 5 25.92 2.50 -54.74
C PHE A 5 24.53 2.77 -54.14
N GLU A 6 23.42 2.63 -54.88
CA GLU A 6 22.06 2.96 -54.38
C GLU A 6 21.41 1.92 -53.45
N GLN A 7 21.88 0.67 -53.44
CA GLN A 7 21.25 -0.39 -52.62
C GLN A 7 21.66 -0.34 -51.14
N LYS A 8 22.78 0.31 -50.83
CA LYS A 8 23.37 0.30 -49.49
C LYS A 8 22.65 1.24 -48.52
N ASP A 9 22.10 2.35 -49.01
CA ASP A 9 21.39 3.33 -48.18
C ASP A 9 19.98 2.88 -47.78
N LYS A 10 19.23 2.22 -48.68
CA LYS A 10 17.83 1.83 -48.40
C LYS A 10 17.73 0.75 -47.32
N ALA A 11 18.61 -0.25 -47.36
CA ALA A 11 18.66 -1.30 -46.34
C ALA A 11 19.14 -0.77 -44.98
N SER A 12 20.08 0.19 -45.00
CA SER A 12 20.57 0.85 -43.78
C SER A 12 19.47 1.69 -43.11
N VAL A 13 18.77 2.52 -43.87
CA VAL A 13 17.66 3.35 -43.36
C VAL A 13 16.53 2.48 -42.80
N LEU A 14 16.20 1.36 -43.46
CA LEU A 14 15.18 0.44 -42.98
C LEU A 14 15.59 -0.26 -41.66
N THR A 15 16.87 -0.61 -41.52
CA THR A 15 17.41 -1.21 -40.30
C THR A 15 17.36 -0.22 -39.14
N ILE A 16 17.80 1.02 -39.37
CA ILE A 16 17.73 2.11 -38.41
C ILE A 16 16.28 2.37 -37.99
N ALA A 17 15.35 2.47 -38.94
CA ALA A 17 13.93 2.67 -38.65
C ALA A 17 13.34 1.52 -37.81
N LYS A 18 13.70 0.26 -38.12
CA LYS A 18 13.29 -0.91 -37.35
C LYS A 18 13.85 -0.88 -35.93
N ASP A 19 15.11 -0.51 -35.76
CA ASP A 19 15.75 -0.44 -34.45
C ASP A 19 15.12 0.68 -33.60
N HIS A 20 14.81 1.83 -34.20
CA HIS A 20 14.05 2.90 -33.54
C HIS A 20 12.65 2.47 -33.13
N LEU A 21 11.91 1.78 -34.00
CA LEU A 21 10.58 1.24 -33.66
C LEU A 21 10.66 0.25 -32.50
N THR A 22 11.69 -0.60 -32.49
CA THR A 22 11.91 -1.59 -31.43
C THR A 22 12.23 -0.89 -30.09
N SER A 23 13.07 0.15 -30.11
CA SER A 23 13.37 0.97 -28.93
C SER A 23 12.11 1.65 -28.40
N LEU A 24 11.33 2.29 -29.26
CA LEU A 24 10.09 2.96 -28.88
C LEU A 24 9.07 1.98 -28.28
N GLN A 25 8.93 0.78 -28.85
CA GLN A 25 8.08 -0.27 -28.28
C GLN A 25 8.54 -0.67 -26.87
N GLY A 26 9.85 -0.77 -26.65
CA GLY A 26 10.44 -1.01 -25.34
C GLY A 26 10.11 0.10 -24.34
N ASP A 27 10.25 1.36 -24.76
CA ASP A 27 9.96 2.52 -23.92
C ASP A 27 8.47 2.64 -23.58
N ILE A 28 7.58 2.39 -24.56
CA ILE A 28 6.12 2.32 -24.34
C ILE A 28 5.79 1.23 -23.32
N SER A 29 6.40 0.05 -23.43
CA SER A 29 6.14 -1.06 -22.52
C SER A 29 6.55 -0.72 -21.08
N LYS A 30 7.72 -0.10 -20.89
CA LYS A 30 8.18 0.39 -19.59
C LYS A 30 7.25 1.47 -19.02
N LEU A 31 6.80 2.39 -19.86
CA LEU A 31 5.87 3.44 -19.45
C LEU A 31 4.51 2.88 -19.03
N LEU A 32 4.00 1.87 -19.75
CA LEU A 32 2.75 1.20 -19.39
C LEU A 32 2.86 0.45 -18.06
N GLU A 33 3.95 -0.28 -17.84
CA GLU A 33 4.22 -0.95 -16.57
C GLU A 33 4.29 0.07 -15.43
N ARG A 34 5.04 1.15 -15.61
CA ARG A 34 5.15 2.19 -14.61
C ARG A 34 3.83 2.91 -14.34
N ASN A 35 3.04 3.16 -15.38
CA ASN A 35 1.72 3.77 -15.23
C ASN A 35 0.80 2.86 -14.42
N ARG A 36 0.78 1.55 -14.71
CA ARG A 36 0.01 0.57 -13.94
C ARG A 36 0.39 0.53 -12.46
N GLU A 37 1.68 0.57 -12.15
CA GLU A 37 2.16 0.65 -10.75
C GLU A 37 1.69 1.93 -10.06
N LEU A 38 1.76 3.07 -10.76
CA LEU A 38 1.32 4.36 -10.22
C LEU A 38 -0.19 4.42 -10.02
N GLU A 39 -0.98 3.88 -10.95
CA GLU A 39 -2.43 3.76 -10.82
C GLU A 39 -2.83 2.85 -9.67
N ALA A 40 -2.16 1.69 -9.51
CA ALA A 40 -2.38 0.80 -8.37
C ALA A 40 -2.05 1.49 -7.04
N ARG A 41 -0.97 2.28 -7.02
CA ARG A 41 -0.60 3.08 -5.85
C ARG A 41 -1.70 4.10 -5.56
N LEU A 42 -2.07 4.94 -6.54
CA LEU A 42 -3.12 5.96 -6.50
C LEU A 42 -4.47 5.41 -6.05
N ALA A 43 -4.85 4.22 -6.51
CA ALA A 43 -6.08 3.56 -6.07
C ALA A 43 -6.06 3.29 -4.56
N GLY A 44 -4.94 2.77 -4.03
CA GLY A 44 -4.73 2.65 -2.59
C GLY A 44 -4.71 4.00 -1.84
N GLU A 45 -4.28 5.09 -2.50
CA GLU A 45 -4.30 6.45 -1.91
C GLU A 45 -5.73 7.00 -1.82
N ARG A 46 -6.56 6.78 -2.85
CA ARG A 46 -7.98 7.18 -2.82
C ARG A 46 -8.78 6.37 -1.82
N GLU A 47 -8.47 5.08 -1.67
CA GLU A 47 -9.03 4.29 -0.57
C GLU A 47 -8.68 4.91 0.79
N MET A 48 -7.45 5.41 0.96
CA MET A 48 -6.97 6.02 2.20
C MET A 48 -7.73 7.30 2.57
N GLU A 49 -8.00 8.17 1.59
CA GLU A 49 -8.77 9.41 1.80
C GLU A 49 -10.26 9.12 2.03
N ASN A 50 -10.82 8.09 1.38
CA ASN A 50 -12.20 7.65 1.65
C ASN A 50 -12.35 6.90 2.98
N PHE A 51 -11.26 6.39 3.55
CA PHE A 51 -11.29 5.63 4.80
C PHE A 51 -11.47 6.53 6.02
N LEU A 52 -10.95 7.76 5.97
CA LEU A 52 -11.13 8.80 6.98
C LEU A 52 -12.20 9.77 6.51
N GLN A 53 -13.30 9.93 7.25
CA GLN A 53 -14.22 11.02 6.97
C GLN A 53 -13.55 12.39 7.18
N ALA A 54 -14.11 13.45 6.61
CA ALA A 54 -13.51 14.79 6.64
C ALA A 54 -13.12 15.25 8.05
N ASP A 55 -13.92 14.89 9.06
CA ASP A 55 -13.73 15.25 10.48
C ASP A 55 -13.15 14.13 11.36
N GLU A 56 -12.91 12.93 10.81
CA GLU A 56 -12.35 11.82 11.59
C GLU A 56 -10.83 11.95 11.75
N ARG A 57 -10.37 11.97 13.01
CA ARG A 57 -8.93 11.94 13.33
C ARG A 57 -8.29 10.59 13.08
N PHE A 58 -9.02 9.50 13.31
CA PHE A 58 -8.56 8.16 13.00
C PHE A 58 -9.74 7.23 12.71
N ASN A 59 -9.47 6.14 12.00
CA ASN A 59 -10.43 5.07 11.76
C ASN A 59 -9.74 3.71 11.89
N VAL A 60 -10.45 2.73 12.42
CA VAL A 60 -9.97 1.35 12.63
C VAL A 60 -11.01 0.41 12.04
N ARG A 61 -10.61 -0.43 11.09
CA ARG A 61 -11.47 -1.47 10.51
C ARG A 61 -10.79 -2.84 10.55
N ILE A 62 -11.62 -3.85 10.75
CA ILE A 62 -11.24 -5.26 10.67
C ILE A 62 -11.88 -5.82 9.41
N ILE A 63 -11.10 -6.50 8.58
CA ILE A 63 -11.54 -7.13 7.33
C ILE A 63 -11.26 -8.63 7.44
N HIS A 64 -12.31 -9.44 7.34
CA HIS A 64 -12.19 -10.90 7.35
C HIS A 64 -11.68 -11.43 6.01
N ILE A 65 -10.70 -12.33 6.06
CA ILE A 65 -10.22 -13.04 4.87
C ILE A 65 -10.98 -14.38 4.76
N PRO A 66 -11.74 -14.61 3.67
CA PRO A 66 -12.61 -15.78 3.52
C PRO A 66 -11.92 -17.15 3.58
N GLU A 67 -10.60 -17.20 3.42
CA GLU A 67 -9.78 -18.43 3.36
C GLU A 67 -9.53 -19.08 4.75
N SER A 68 -10.25 -18.63 5.78
CA SER A 68 -10.06 -19.07 7.16
C SER A 68 -10.75 -20.42 7.42
N THR A 69 -10.02 -21.38 8.00
CA THR A 69 -10.61 -22.63 8.50
C THR A 69 -11.21 -22.39 9.89
N SER A 70 -12.13 -23.25 10.36
CA SER A 70 -12.85 -23.05 11.63
C SER A 70 -11.99 -22.96 12.89
N ARG A 71 -10.68 -23.25 12.80
CA ARG A 71 -9.72 -23.20 13.91
C ARG A 71 -8.77 -22.00 13.86
N GLU A 72 -8.56 -21.41 12.68
CA GLU A 72 -7.59 -20.34 12.46
C GLU A 72 -8.22 -19.27 11.57
N ARG A 73 -8.37 -18.07 12.14
CA ARG A 73 -8.95 -16.92 11.45
C ARG A 73 -7.87 -15.95 11.03
N VAL A 74 -7.84 -15.58 9.76
CA VAL A 74 -6.97 -14.53 9.25
C VAL A 74 -7.79 -13.27 9.04
N LEU A 75 -7.33 -12.17 9.62
CA LEU A 75 -7.95 -10.86 9.48
C LEU A 75 -6.93 -9.78 9.14
N ASP A 76 -7.38 -8.82 8.34
CA ASP A 76 -6.62 -7.62 8.04
C ASP A 76 -7.15 -6.47 8.92
N LEU A 77 -6.30 -6.01 9.84
CA LEU A 77 -6.52 -4.82 10.66
C LEU A 77 -5.99 -3.61 9.90
N ARG A 78 -6.88 -2.69 9.51
CA ARG A 78 -6.53 -1.42 8.85
C ARG A 78 -6.78 -0.24 9.76
N ILE A 79 -5.77 0.60 9.91
CA ILE A 79 -5.81 1.79 10.76
C ILE A 79 -5.34 2.97 9.94
N ALA A 80 -6.16 4.01 9.90
CA ALA A 80 -5.77 5.30 9.37
C ALA A 80 -5.77 6.32 10.50
N HIS A 81 -4.76 7.16 10.56
CA HIS A 81 -4.61 8.21 11.55
C HIS A 81 -4.19 9.51 10.85
N ARG A 82 -4.87 10.61 11.16
CA ARG A 82 -4.56 11.96 10.71
C ARG A 82 -4.14 12.78 11.92
N GLY A 83 -2.91 13.27 11.89
CA GLY A 83 -2.40 14.12 12.96
C GLY A 83 -1.01 14.66 12.66
N ASP A 84 -0.50 15.42 13.60
CA ASP A 84 0.80 16.08 13.50
C ASP A 84 1.87 15.18 14.12
N ASN A 85 3.06 15.14 13.53
CA ASN A 85 4.26 14.50 14.10
C ASN A 85 4.17 13.00 14.47
N ILE A 86 3.18 12.26 13.97
CA ILE A 86 3.08 10.81 14.17
C ILE A 86 3.42 10.12 12.86
N GLY A 87 4.43 9.25 12.89
CA GLY A 87 4.80 8.39 11.76
C GLY A 87 4.10 7.04 11.81
N ALA A 88 4.17 6.30 10.70
CA ALA A 88 3.78 4.89 10.66
C ALA A 88 4.52 4.06 11.71
N ASP A 89 5.80 4.35 11.94
CA ASP A 89 6.63 3.59 12.89
C ASP A 89 6.13 3.73 14.34
N ASP A 90 5.77 4.94 14.77
CA ASP A 90 5.22 5.18 16.11
C ASP A 90 3.93 4.38 16.35
N LEU A 91 3.04 4.42 15.36
CA LEU A 91 1.78 3.69 15.40
C LEU A 91 2.01 2.18 15.39
N ILE A 92 2.91 1.69 14.54
CA ILE A 92 3.28 0.28 14.47
C ILE A 92 3.84 -0.21 15.80
N ILE A 93 4.78 0.52 16.40
CA ILE A 93 5.40 0.14 17.68
C ILE A 93 4.31 -0.04 18.75
N ARG A 94 3.40 0.93 18.89
CA ARG A 94 2.29 0.85 19.86
C ARG A 94 1.36 -0.33 19.64
N LEU A 95 1.01 -0.59 18.38
CA LEU A 95 0.17 -1.73 18.04
C LEU A 95 0.86 -3.05 18.36
N LEU A 96 2.15 -3.17 18.05
CA LEU A 96 2.91 -4.40 18.36
C LEU A 96 3.06 -4.61 19.86
N GLU A 97 3.29 -3.55 20.64
CA GLU A 97 3.32 -3.60 22.10
C GLU A 97 2.00 -4.12 22.68
N PHE A 98 0.87 -3.64 22.16
CA PHE A 98 -0.46 -4.10 22.54
C PHE A 98 -0.70 -5.55 22.13
N LEU A 99 -0.43 -5.91 20.87
CA LEU A 99 -0.64 -7.26 20.35
C LEU A 99 0.20 -8.30 21.09
N LYS A 100 1.40 -7.95 21.55
CA LYS A 100 2.25 -8.82 22.36
C LYS A 100 1.60 -9.24 23.69
N GLN A 101 0.65 -8.48 24.20
CA GLN A 101 -0.08 -8.81 25.43
C GLN A 101 -1.19 -9.84 25.19
N ILE A 102 -1.51 -10.13 23.93
CA ILE A 102 -2.58 -11.03 23.52
C ILE A 102 -1.98 -12.37 23.08
N ASN A 103 -2.25 -13.42 23.84
CA ASN A 103 -1.61 -14.73 23.64
C ASN A 103 -2.10 -15.49 22.41
N ASN A 104 -3.26 -15.15 21.85
CA ASN A 104 -3.91 -15.88 20.76
C ASN A 104 -3.88 -15.13 19.42
N VAL A 105 -3.05 -14.10 19.30
CA VAL A 105 -2.89 -13.32 18.07
C VAL A 105 -1.44 -13.41 17.61
N SER A 106 -1.24 -13.75 16.34
CA SER A 106 0.06 -13.76 15.68
C SER A 106 0.06 -12.80 14.49
N LEU A 107 1.16 -12.06 14.34
CA LEU A 107 1.38 -11.18 13.20
C LEU A 107 1.91 -11.98 12.02
N VAL A 108 1.22 -11.90 10.88
CA VAL A 108 1.63 -12.52 9.62
C VAL A 108 2.43 -11.53 8.77
N SER A 109 1.92 -10.31 8.62
CA SER A 109 2.57 -9.25 7.84
C SER A 109 2.16 -7.86 8.31
N ILE A 110 2.98 -6.87 8.01
CA ILE A 110 2.74 -5.47 8.34
C ILE A 110 3.15 -4.56 7.19
N ASP A 111 2.33 -3.55 6.92
CA ASP A 111 2.58 -2.49 5.94
C ASP A 111 2.25 -1.14 6.57
N GLY A 112 3.18 -0.19 6.48
CA GLY A 112 3.07 1.14 7.07
C GLY A 112 3.40 2.21 6.05
N LYS A 113 2.54 3.21 5.93
CA LYS A 113 2.70 4.31 4.98
C LYS A 113 2.38 5.63 5.68
N THR A 114 3.27 6.61 5.53
CA THR A 114 3.05 7.97 6.01
C THR A 114 3.04 8.91 4.82
N ARG A 115 2.05 9.80 4.75
CA ARG A 115 2.00 10.90 3.78
C ARG A 115 1.87 12.22 4.50
N ALA A 116 2.81 13.11 4.22
CA ALA A 116 2.62 14.52 4.52
C ALA A 116 1.55 15.10 3.60
N ARG A 117 0.64 15.91 4.15
CA ARG A 117 -0.37 16.63 3.38
C ARG A 117 0.25 17.90 2.78
N GLU A 118 -0.45 18.52 1.83
CA GLU A 118 0.03 19.73 1.13
C GLU A 118 0.30 20.91 2.08
N ASP A 119 -0.34 20.94 3.25
CA ASP A 119 -0.10 21.94 4.29
C ASP A 119 1.26 21.77 5.00
N GLY A 120 1.95 20.64 4.81
CA GLY A 120 3.26 20.35 5.41
C GLY A 120 3.26 20.18 6.93
N VAL A 121 2.10 20.29 7.58
CA VAL A 121 1.94 20.22 9.04
C VAL A 121 1.25 18.92 9.42
N THR A 122 0.19 18.56 8.68
CA THR A 122 -0.58 17.36 8.95
C THR A 122 -0.06 16.18 8.13
N SER A 123 -0.04 15.01 8.75
CA SER A 123 0.28 13.76 8.07
C SER A 123 -0.86 12.76 8.20
N VAL A 124 -1.04 11.96 7.16
CA VAL A 124 -1.94 10.80 7.16
C VAL A 124 -1.07 9.54 7.21
N VAL A 125 -1.26 8.78 8.27
CA VAL A 125 -0.62 7.50 8.51
C VAL A 125 -1.62 6.39 8.22
N LEU A 126 -1.19 5.40 7.47
CA LEU A 126 -1.93 4.18 7.21
C LEU A 126 -1.09 2.99 7.64
N VAL A 127 -1.68 2.14 8.46
CA VAL A 127 -1.05 0.93 8.96
C VAL A 127 -2.00 -0.24 8.73
N SER A 128 -1.49 -1.28 8.07
CA SER A 128 -2.21 -2.52 7.78
C SER A 128 -1.45 -3.69 8.39
N LEU A 129 -2.11 -4.43 9.28
CA LEU A 129 -1.57 -5.63 9.90
C LEU A 129 -2.42 -6.82 9.45
N ARG A 130 -1.76 -7.87 8.97
CA ARG A 130 -2.39 -9.17 8.79
C ARG A 130 -2.17 -9.99 10.04
N LEU A 131 -3.25 -10.35 10.70
CA LEU A 131 -3.23 -11.08 11.95
C LEU A 131 -3.85 -12.46 11.74
N LYS A 132 -3.26 -13.45 12.40
CA LYS A 132 -3.82 -14.79 12.54
C LYS A 132 -4.25 -14.97 14.00
N ILE A 133 -5.52 -15.27 14.19
CA ILE A 133 -6.16 -15.44 15.50
C ILE A 133 -6.52 -16.91 15.72
N GLU A 134 -6.12 -17.41 16.88
CA GLU A 134 -6.45 -18.75 17.35
C GLU A 134 -7.61 -18.68 18.36
N GLY A 135 -8.62 -19.53 18.19
CA GLY A 135 -9.76 -19.62 19.11
C GLY A 135 -10.80 -18.49 18.98
N GLU A 136 -11.57 -18.28 20.05
CA GLU A 136 -12.60 -17.23 20.12
C GLU A 136 -11.97 -15.85 20.38
N CYS A 137 -12.50 -14.84 19.69
CA CYS A 137 -12.06 -13.46 19.81
C CYS A 137 -13.31 -12.59 19.73
N ASP A 138 -13.51 -11.78 20.76
CA ASP A 138 -14.51 -10.72 20.71
C ASP A 138 -13.96 -9.58 19.86
N GLU A 139 -14.35 -9.58 18.59
CA GLU A 139 -13.88 -8.61 17.60
C GLU A 139 -14.26 -7.17 17.98
N SER A 140 -15.39 -6.98 18.67
CA SER A 140 -15.82 -5.64 19.10
C SER A 140 -14.93 -5.13 20.22
N ALA A 141 -14.65 -5.97 21.22
CA ALA A 141 -13.72 -5.63 22.30
C ALA A 141 -12.29 -5.43 21.79
N PHE A 142 -11.85 -6.27 20.85
CA PHE A 142 -10.54 -6.14 20.22
C PHE A 142 -10.43 -4.84 19.41
N GLN A 143 -11.40 -4.54 18.55
CA GLN A 143 -11.44 -3.30 17.77
C GLN A 143 -11.41 -2.08 18.68
N GLU A 144 -12.18 -2.10 19.78
CA GLU A 144 -12.23 -0.99 20.72
C GLU A 144 -10.92 -0.81 21.51
N ALA A 145 -10.26 -1.91 21.89
CA ALA A 145 -8.95 -1.85 22.50
C ALA A 145 -7.91 -1.24 21.55
N ILE A 146 -7.94 -1.59 20.26
CA ILE A 146 -7.08 -0.96 19.25
C ILE A 146 -7.41 0.53 19.12
N ARG A 147 -8.70 0.93 19.10
CA ARG A 147 -9.08 2.35 19.06
C ARG A 147 -8.50 3.14 20.23
N ARG A 148 -8.46 2.57 21.43
CA ARG A 148 -7.85 3.20 22.61
C ARG A 148 -6.35 3.39 22.44
N VAL A 149 -5.64 2.36 21.98
CA VAL A 149 -4.19 2.45 21.69
C VAL A 149 -3.88 3.56 20.68
N VAL A 150 -4.71 3.68 19.63
CA VAL A 150 -4.55 4.74 18.62
C VAL A 150 -4.89 6.12 19.20
N ALA A 151 -5.94 6.22 20.02
CA ALA A 151 -6.34 7.47 20.66
C ALA A 151 -5.30 7.97 21.66
N ASP A 152 -4.66 7.09 22.42
CA ASP A 152 -3.61 7.42 23.40
C ASP A 152 -2.36 7.98 22.71
N LEU A 153 -2.09 7.60 21.46
CA LEU A 153 -0.98 8.15 20.67
C LEU A 153 -1.23 9.58 20.20
N ALA A 154 -2.50 9.99 20.11
CA ALA A 154 -2.92 11.31 19.63
C ALA A 154 -2.97 12.39 20.74
N HIS A 155 -2.44 12.10 21.94
CA HIS A 155 -2.41 12.98 23.12
C HIS A 155 -1.00 13.50 23.45
#